data_AF-A0A9E2Q4K2-F1
#
_entry.id   AF-A0A9E2Q4K2-F1
#
_cell.length_a   1.000
_cell.length_b   1.000
_cell.length_c   1.000
_cell.angle_alpha   90.00
_cell.angle_beta   90.00
_cell.angle_gamma   90.00
#
_symmetry.space_group_name_H-M   'P 1'
#
loop_
_entity.id
_entity.type
_entity.pdbx_description
1 polymer ?
#
loop_
_entity_poly.entity_id
_entity_poly.type
_entity_poly.pdbx_seq_one_letter_code
_entity_poly.pdbx_strand_id
1 'polypeptide(L)'
;YVASKFAALSLTEVLDLQLQQIGSKIVVHAVCPAIVQTDLDRCNDYRRSDEYDPTDPYYATEDYQRRWAVVSGSLPLGMPVADAVSTIVAGIEDDVFLILTHPAYNPAVSGRVAALLTGAHPTLVKR
;
A
#
# COMPACT_ATOMS: atom_id res chain seq x y z
N TYR A 1 -5.64 -6.69 -3.85
CA TYR A 1 -4.85 -5.71 -3.06
C TYR A 1 -3.50 -5.40 -3.69
N VAL A 2 -2.56 -6.35 -3.77
CA VAL A 2 -1.18 -6.06 -4.23
C VAL A 2 -1.15 -5.48 -5.66
N ALA A 3 -1.79 -6.14 -6.62
CA ALA A 3 -1.81 -5.68 -8.01
C ALA A 3 -2.37 -4.25 -8.17
N SER A 4 -3.47 -3.93 -7.50
CA SER A 4 -4.07 -2.58 -7.56
C SER A 4 -3.19 -1.50 -6.94
N LYS A 5 -2.39 -1.83 -5.90
CA LYS A 5 -1.45 -0.86 -5.30
C LYS A 5 -0.23 -0.62 -6.17
N PHE A 6 0.28 -1.63 -6.87
CA PHE A 6 1.31 -1.44 -7.90
C PHE A 6 0.78 -0.63 -9.09
N ALA A 7 -0.46 -0.88 -9.53
CA ALA A 7 -1.08 -0.10 -10.58
C ALA A 7 -1.23 1.38 -10.19
N ALA A 8 -1.64 1.67 -8.95
CA ALA A 8 -1.71 3.03 -8.43
C ALA A 8 -0.33 3.71 -8.40
N LEU A 9 0.72 3.01 -7.93
CA LEU A 9 2.09 3.53 -7.96
C LEU A 9 2.53 3.89 -9.38
N SER A 10 2.40 2.97 -10.33
CA SER A 10 2.82 3.24 -11.71
C SER A 10 1.97 4.29 -12.41
N LEU A 11 0.68 4.40 -12.08
CA LEU A 11 -0.16 5.50 -12.53
C LEU A 11 0.40 6.85 -12.05
N THR A 12 0.78 6.94 -10.76
CA THR A 12 1.38 8.16 -10.19
C THR A 12 2.72 8.49 -10.83
N GLU A 13 3.59 7.50 -11.06
CA GLU A 13 4.89 7.68 -11.77
C GLU A 13 4.68 8.29 -13.17
N VAL A 14 3.75 7.73 -13.95
CA VAL A 14 3.46 8.21 -15.30
C VAL A 14 2.82 9.60 -15.29
N LEU A 15 1.91 9.87 -14.36
CA LEU A 15 1.29 11.18 -14.23
C LEU A 15 2.34 12.26 -13.92
N ASP A 16 3.30 11.98 -13.02
CA ASP A 16 4.37 12.93 -12.70
C ASP A 16 5.22 13.26 -13.94
N LEU A 17 5.62 12.23 -14.71
CA LEU A 17 6.35 12.41 -15.96
C LEU A 17 5.57 13.25 -16.98
N GLN A 18 4.24 13.05 -17.09
CA GLN A 18 3.40 13.83 -18.00
C GLN A 18 3.27 15.29 -17.56
N LEU A 19 3.20 15.56 -16.25
CA LEU A 19 3.19 16.92 -15.70
C LEU A 19 4.52 17.64 -15.98
N GLN A 20 5.66 16.94 -15.84
CA GLN A 20 6.98 17.45 -16.21
C GLN A 20 7.06 17.79 -17.70
N GLN A 21 6.54 16.92 -18.59
CA GLN A 21 6.56 17.13 -20.05
C GLN A 21 5.87 18.42 -20.49
N ILE A 22 4.81 18.84 -19.80
CA ILE A 22 4.08 20.08 -20.10
C ILE A 22 4.61 21.29 -19.33
N GLY A 23 5.70 21.15 -18.57
CA GLY A 23 6.26 22.22 -17.74
C GLY A 23 5.31 22.67 -16.62
N SER A 24 4.50 21.76 -16.09
CA SER A 24 3.57 22.05 -15.00
C SER A 24 4.32 22.45 -13.72
N LYS A 25 3.69 23.28 -12.89
CA LYS A 25 4.13 23.53 -11.50
C LYS A 25 3.54 22.53 -10.51
N ILE A 26 2.63 21.68 -10.96
CA ILE A 26 2.03 20.61 -10.14
C ILE A 26 2.96 19.40 -10.19
N VAL A 27 3.26 18.86 -9.02
CA VAL A 27 3.97 17.58 -8.82
C VAL A 27 3.04 16.57 -8.15
N VAL A 28 3.35 15.28 -8.26
CA VAL A 28 2.59 14.23 -7.57
C VAL A 28 3.49 13.30 -6.77
N HIS A 29 3.00 12.84 -5.64
CA HIS A 29 3.71 11.94 -4.74
C HIS A 29 2.94 10.62 -4.57
N ALA A 30 3.67 9.52 -4.42
CA ALA A 30 3.13 8.21 -4.13
C ALA A 30 3.23 7.90 -2.62
N VAL A 31 2.09 7.90 -1.94
CA VAL A 31 2.00 7.57 -0.51
C VAL A 31 1.89 6.05 -0.34
N CYS A 32 2.89 5.45 0.27
CA CYS A 32 3.06 4.00 0.40
C CYS A 32 3.21 3.58 1.88
N PRO A 33 2.12 3.57 2.65
CA PRO A 33 2.17 3.17 4.05
C PRO A 33 2.24 1.65 4.22
N ALA A 34 2.79 1.21 5.35
CA ALA A 34 2.55 -0.14 5.84
C ALA A 34 1.25 -0.17 6.67
N ILE A 35 1.24 -0.81 7.84
CA ILE A 35 0.05 -0.91 8.67
C ILE A 35 -0.14 0.39 9.46
N VAL A 36 -1.32 1.00 9.32
CA VAL A 36 -1.74 2.21 10.05
C VAL A 36 -3.04 1.88 10.79
N GLN A 37 -3.21 2.41 12.00
CA GLN A 37 -4.36 2.20 12.89
C GLN A 37 -5.66 2.83 12.35
N THR A 38 -6.14 2.29 11.23
CA THR A 38 -7.39 2.67 10.54
C THR A 38 -8.45 1.59 10.73
N ASP A 39 -9.64 1.81 10.21
CA ASP A 39 -10.73 0.84 10.13
C ASP A 39 -10.72 0.03 8.81
N LEU A 40 -9.54 -0.21 8.22
CA LEU A 40 -9.42 -0.89 6.94
C LEU A 40 -9.97 -2.34 6.96
N ASP A 41 -9.97 -2.99 8.13
CA ASP A 41 -10.63 -4.28 8.37
C ASP A 41 -12.16 -4.19 8.31
N ARG A 42 -12.74 -2.99 8.26
CA ARG A 42 -14.15 -2.76 7.99
C ARG A 42 -14.43 -2.45 6.53
N CYS A 43 -13.47 -2.63 5.62
CA CYS A 43 -13.64 -2.26 4.21
C CYS A 43 -14.84 -2.93 3.51
N ASN A 44 -15.31 -4.08 3.99
CA ASN A 44 -16.51 -4.74 3.48
C ASN A 44 -17.80 -3.97 3.82
N ASP A 45 -17.86 -3.27 4.95
CA ASP A 45 -19.02 -2.44 5.35
C ASP A 45 -19.25 -1.26 4.38
N TYR A 46 -18.20 -0.85 3.66
CA TYR A 46 -18.22 0.26 2.70
C TYR A 46 -18.39 -0.19 1.25
N ARG A 47 -18.49 -1.50 0.99
CA ARG A 47 -18.72 -1.99 -0.37
C ARG A 47 -20.16 -1.73 -0.77
N ARG A 48 -20.35 -1.46 -2.06
CA ARG A 48 -21.69 -1.40 -2.62
C ARG A 48 -22.34 -2.77 -2.56
N SER A 49 -23.64 -2.80 -2.27
CA SER A 49 -24.40 -4.04 -2.11
C SER A 49 -24.50 -4.88 -3.39
N ASP A 50 -24.23 -4.31 -4.56
CA ASP A 50 -24.15 -5.02 -5.84
C ASP A 50 -22.76 -5.61 -6.15
N GLU A 51 -21.74 -5.26 -5.37
CA GLU A 51 -20.35 -5.72 -5.54
C GLU A 51 -19.89 -6.62 -4.37
N TYR A 52 -20.75 -6.83 -3.37
CA TYR A 52 -20.45 -7.56 -2.15
C TYR A 52 -21.68 -8.28 -1.61
N ASP A 53 -21.58 -9.60 -1.49
CA ASP A 53 -22.56 -10.43 -0.78
C ASP A 53 -21.92 -10.94 0.52
N PRO A 54 -22.32 -10.44 1.70
CA PRO A 54 -21.77 -10.91 2.98
C PRO A 54 -22.06 -12.40 3.25
N THR A 55 -22.99 -13.01 2.52
CA THR A 55 -23.35 -14.42 2.64
C THR A 55 -22.61 -15.34 1.67
N ASP A 56 -21.71 -14.80 0.82
CA ASP A 56 -20.89 -15.62 -0.07
C ASP A 56 -20.11 -16.69 0.73
N PRO A 57 -20.23 -17.99 0.37
CA PRO A 57 -19.56 -19.08 1.07
C PRO A 57 -18.05 -18.92 1.20
N TYR A 58 -17.40 -18.16 0.31
CA TYR A 58 -15.99 -17.81 0.40
C TYR A 58 -15.63 -17.21 1.78
N TYR A 59 -16.49 -16.34 2.32
CA TYR A 59 -16.26 -15.69 3.60
C TYR A 59 -16.36 -16.65 4.79
N ALA A 60 -16.97 -17.83 4.64
CA ALA A 60 -16.99 -18.86 5.67
C ALA A 60 -15.76 -19.81 5.60
N THR A 61 -14.92 -19.71 4.57
CA THR A 61 -13.76 -20.61 4.42
C THR A 61 -12.70 -20.37 5.49
N GLU A 62 -12.03 -21.44 5.91
CA GLU A 62 -10.94 -21.36 6.90
C GLU A 62 -9.79 -20.46 6.42
N ASP A 63 -9.45 -20.51 5.13
CA ASP A 63 -8.40 -19.67 4.55
C ASP A 63 -8.75 -18.18 4.63
N TYR A 64 -9.99 -17.81 4.31
CA TYR A 64 -10.44 -16.42 4.46
C TYR A 64 -10.38 -15.97 5.92
N GLN A 65 -10.97 -16.74 6.84
CA GLN A 65 -11.01 -16.41 8.27
C GLN A 65 -9.60 -16.25 8.86
N ARG A 66 -8.67 -17.15 8.49
CA ARG A 66 -7.27 -17.08 8.91
C ARG A 66 -6.59 -15.82 8.39
N ARG A 67 -6.75 -15.48 7.11
CA ARG A 67 -6.15 -14.27 6.51
C ARG A 67 -6.76 -13.00 7.10
N TRP A 68 -8.07 -12.99 7.32
CA TRP A 68 -8.78 -11.85 7.87
C TRP A 68 -8.42 -11.57 9.33
N ALA A 69 -8.20 -12.62 10.13
CA ALA A 69 -7.68 -12.49 11.49
C ALA A 69 -6.28 -11.84 11.53
N VAL A 70 -5.41 -12.14 10.55
CA VAL A 70 -4.11 -11.47 10.42
C VAL A 70 -4.28 -9.99 10.09
N VAL A 71 -5.17 -9.64 9.15
CA VAL A 71 -5.46 -8.24 8.80
C VAL A 71 -5.98 -7.48 10.02
N SER A 72 -7.06 -7.96 10.61
CA SER A 72 -7.74 -7.31 11.75
C SER A 72 -6.82 -7.23 12.98
N GLY A 73 -6.04 -8.27 13.25
CA GLY A 73 -5.08 -8.29 14.36
C GLY A 73 -3.86 -7.39 14.15
N SER A 74 -3.54 -7.03 12.89
CA SER A 74 -2.39 -6.15 12.59
C SER A 74 -2.71 -4.67 12.76
N LEU A 75 -3.94 -4.23 12.49
CA LEU A 75 -4.29 -2.81 12.47
C LEU A 75 -4.05 -2.10 13.82
N PRO A 76 -4.43 -2.67 14.99
CA PRO A 76 -4.14 -2.04 16.28
C PRO A 76 -2.64 -1.90 16.58
N LEU A 77 -1.80 -2.73 15.96
CA LEU A 77 -0.34 -2.71 16.11
C LEU A 77 0.35 -1.78 15.09
N GLY A 78 -0.42 -1.16 14.20
CA GLY A 78 0.09 -0.24 13.19
C GLY A 78 0.57 1.09 13.76
N MET A 79 1.15 1.90 12.88
CA MET A 79 1.46 3.30 13.17
C MET A 79 0.16 4.08 13.48
N PRO A 80 0.15 4.96 14.51
CA PRO A 80 -0.96 5.87 14.73
C PRO A 80 -1.25 6.75 13.50
N VAL A 81 -2.53 7.02 13.24
CA VAL A 81 -2.94 7.81 12.06
C VAL A 81 -2.27 9.19 12.03
N ALA A 82 -2.18 9.87 13.17
CA ALA A 82 -1.56 11.19 13.27
C ALA A 82 -0.07 11.17 12.85
N ASP A 83 0.66 10.11 13.21
CA ASP A 83 2.08 9.96 12.86
C ASP A 83 2.25 9.65 11.37
N ALA A 84 1.35 8.81 10.81
CA ALA A 84 1.32 8.54 9.39
C ALA A 84 1.04 9.82 8.57
N VAL A 85 0.06 10.63 9.00
CA VAL A 85 -0.25 11.93 8.37
C VAL A 85 0.93 12.89 8.47
N SER A 86 1.58 12.98 9.64
CA SER A 86 2.75 13.84 9.83
C SER A 86 3.89 13.45 8.88
N THR A 87 4.13 12.15 8.71
CA THR A 87 5.14 11.64 7.76
C THR A 87 4.77 11.95 6.31
N ILE A 88 3.49 11.87 5.96
CA ILE A 88 2.99 12.21 4.62
C ILE A 88 3.18 13.68 4.31
N VAL A 89 2.79 14.56 5.24
CA VAL A 89 2.93 16.01 5.07
C VAL A 89 4.40 16.40 4.91
N ALA A 90 5.28 15.89 5.78
CA ALA A 90 6.72 16.14 5.67
C ALA A 90 7.28 15.66 4.31
N GLY A 91 6.88 14.48 3.84
CA GLY A 91 7.32 13.98 2.53
C GLY A 91 6.85 14.84 1.35
N ILE A 92 5.68 15.47 1.46
CA ILE A 92 5.20 16.43 0.44
C ILE A 92 6.01 17.73 0.51
N GLU A 93 6.24 18.27 1.71
CA GLU A 93 7.01 19.50 1.91
C GLU A 93 8.47 19.36 1.45
N ASP A 94 9.07 18.18 1.63
CA ASP A 94 10.43 17.83 1.23
C ASP A 94 10.57 17.38 -0.23
N ASP A 95 9.50 17.44 -1.03
CA ASP A 95 9.45 17.00 -2.44
C ASP A 95 9.89 15.53 -2.64
N VAL A 96 9.50 14.65 -1.72
CA VAL A 96 9.79 13.21 -1.79
C VAL A 96 8.74 12.51 -2.62
N PHE A 97 9.11 11.98 -3.79
CA PHE A 97 8.18 11.24 -4.65
C PHE A 97 7.55 10.03 -3.96
N LEU A 98 8.36 9.08 -3.47
CA LEU A 98 7.87 7.84 -2.83
C LEU A 98 7.89 8.00 -1.30
N ILE A 99 6.74 8.38 -0.74
CA ILE A 99 6.61 8.62 0.70
C ILE A 99 6.30 7.31 1.42
N LEU A 100 7.33 6.74 2.06
CA LEU A 100 7.22 5.51 2.85
C LEU A 100 7.08 5.85 4.33
N THR A 101 5.91 5.61 4.92
CA THR A 101 5.71 5.86 6.35
C THR A 101 6.49 4.89 7.24
N HIS A 102 6.95 3.76 6.70
CA HIS A 102 7.68 2.72 7.42
C HIS A 102 9.01 2.41 6.70
N PRO A 103 10.07 3.23 6.91
CA PRO A 103 11.34 3.06 6.21
C PRO A 103 12.05 1.72 6.50
N ALA A 104 11.62 0.99 7.54
CA ALA A 104 12.06 -0.39 7.80
C ALA A 104 11.81 -1.36 6.64
N TYR A 105 10.92 -1.03 5.68
CA TYR A 105 10.70 -1.83 4.48
C TYR A 105 11.71 -1.57 3.35
N ASN A 106 12.57 -0.53 3.45
CA ASN A 106 13.55 -0.20 2.41
C ASN A 106 14.41 -1.39 1.97
N PRO A 107 14.92 -2.26 2.88
CA PRO A 107 15.68 -3.45 2.48
C PRO A 107 14.89 -4.44 1.63
N ALA A 108 13.59 -4.61 1.90
CA ALA A 108 12.73 -5.50 1.13
C ALA A 108 12.43 -4.93 -0.27
N VAL A 109 12.22 -3.60 -0.35
CA VAL A 109 12.01 -2.90 -1.62
C VAL A 109 13.26 -2.97 -2.49
N SER A 110 14.43 -2.63 -1.92
CA SER A 110 15.71 -2.65 -2.65
C SER A 110 16.09 -4.07 -3.09
N GLY A 111 15.90 -5.07 -2.23
CA GLY A 111 16.11 -6.48 -2.55
C GLY A 111 15.24 -6.95 -3.72
N ARG A 112 13.96 -6.55 -3.76
CA ARG A 112 13.07 -6.85 -4.89
C ARG A 112 13.57 -6.20 -6.19
N VAL A 113 13.96 -4.93 -6.15
CA VAL A 113 14.48 -4.24 -7.34
C VAL A 113 15.76 -4.92 -7.84
N ALA A 114 16.69 -5.25 -6.94
CA ALA A 114 17.91 -5.97 -7.31
C ALA A 114 17.63 -7.34 -7.94
N ALA A 115 16.65 -8.09 -7.43
CA ALA A 115 16.24 -9.36 -8.00
C ALA A 115 15.66 -9.20 -9.42
N LEU A 116 14.85 -8.15 -9.66
CA LEU A 116 14.33 -7.85 -10.99
C LEU A 116 15.43 -7.55 -12.00
N LEU A 117 16.46 -6.80 -11.60
CA LEU A 117 17.59 -6.46 -12.48
C LEU A 117 18.42 -7.68 -12.90
N THR A 118 18.44 -8.72 -12.08
CA THR A 118 19.16 -9.97 -12.37
C THR A 118 18.28 -11.06 -12.96
N GLY A 119 16.97 -10.82 -13.13
CA GLY A 119 16.01 -11.81 -13.59
C GLY A 119 15.77 -12.95 -12.59
N ALA A 120 16.12 -12.75 -11.31
CA ALA A 120 15.95 -13.76 -10.28
C ALA A 120 14.47 -13.94 -9.92
N HIS A 121 14.06 -15.18 -9.64
CA HIS A 121 12.72 -15.46 -9.14
C HIS A 121 12.53 -14.90 -7.72
N PRO A 122 11.31 -14.42 -7.38
CA PRO A 122 10.98 -14.05 -6.01
C PRO A 122 11.19 -15.23 -5.05
N THR A 123 11.77 -14.96 -3.88
CA THR A 123 12.01 -15.96 -2.84
C THR A 123 11.10 -15.72 -1.64
N LEU A 124 10.72 -16.80 -0.95
CA LEU A 124 10.00 -16.69 0.32
C LEU A 124 10.94 -16.11 1.38
N VAL A 125 10.57 -14.96 1.93
CA VAL A 125 11.25 -14.37 3.08
C VAL A 125 10.85 -15.17 4.32
N LYS A 126 11.81 -15.86 4.94
CA LYS A 126 11.62 -16.49 6.25
C LYS A 126 11.66 -15.38 7.30
N ARG A 127 10.55 -15.21 8.02
CA ARG A 127 10.44 -14.29 9.16
C ARG A 127 10.83 -14.99 10.45
#